data_AF-A0A5C6LQF2-F1
#
_entry.id   AF-A0A5C6LQF2-F1
#
_cell.length_a   1.000
_cell.length_b   1.000
_cell.length_c   1.000
_cell.angle_alpha   90.00
_cell.angle_beta   90.00
_cell.angle_gamma   90.00
#
_symmetry.space_group_name_H-M   'P 1'
#
loop_
_entity.id
_entity.type
_entity.pdbx_description
1 polymer ?
#
loop_
_entity_poly.entity_id
_entity_poly.type
_entity_poly.pdbx_seq_one_letter_code
_entity_poly.pdbx_strand_id
1 'polypeptide(L)' 'MAKIGGGKNYIGAEAVSDWYLRNLAIYSNIINQVEPSDKYVILIFGQGHVPILKHFLESNDNFDVVELKSVLK' A
#
# COMPACT_ATOMS: atom_id res chain seq x y z
N MET A 1 -25.00 4.61 3.69
CA MET A 1 -23.95 4.04 2.82
C MET A 1 -24.46 4.05 1.40
N ALA A 2 -23.81 4.77 0.48
CA ALA A 2 -24.19 4.76 -0.93
C ALA A 2 -23.93 3.36 -1.50
N LYS A 3 -24.93 2.72 -2.11
CA LYS A 3 -24.73 1.48 -2.88
C LYS A 3 -23.92 1.86 -4.12
N ILE A 4 -22.62 1.58 -4.12
CA ILE A 4 -21.75 1.88 -5.26
C ILE A 4 -21.91 0.73 -6.26
N GLY A 5 -22.95 0.80 -7.10
CA GLY A 5 -23.26 -0.19 -8.13
C GLY A 5 -24.61 -0.88 -7.92
N GLY A 6 -25.42 -0.95 -8.97
CA GLY A 6 -26.69 -1.66 -9.01
C GLY A 6 -26.79 -2.50 -10.29
N GLY A 7 -27.22 -3.75 -10.16
CA GLY A 7 -27.29 -4.69 -11.29
C GLY A 7 -25.90 -5.04 -11.84
N LYS A 8 -25.69 -4.87 -13.15
CA LYS A 8 -24.42 -5.14 -13.86
C LYS A 8 -23.45 -3.95 -13.85
N ASN A 9 -23.75 -2.88 -13.10
CA ASN A 9 -22.89 -1.71 -13.00
C ASN A 9 -21.92 -1.88 -11.83
N TYR A 10 -20.62 -2.01 -12.15
CA TYR A 10 -19.54 -2.28 -11.19
C TYR A 10 -18.66 -1.06 -10.90
N ILE A 11 -19.16 0.17 -11.10
CA ILE A 11 -18.36 1.39 -10.98
C ILE A 11 -17.58 1.52 -9.65
N GLY A 12 -18.11 0.99 -8.55
CA GLY A 12 -17.39 0.96 -7.27
C GLY A 12 -16.23 -0.02 -7.26
N ALA A 13 -16.42 -1.22 -7.81
CA ALA A 13 -15.37 -2.20 -7.95
C ALA A 13 -14.30 -1.73 -8.95
N GLU A 14 -14.68 -1.07 -10.04
CA GLU A 14 -13.75 -0.45 -10.99
C GLU A 14 -12.91 0.63 -10.32
N ALA A 15 -13.54 1.56 -9.60
CA ALA A 15 -12.82 2.62 -8.88
C ALA A 15 -11.84 2.07 -7.82
N VAL A 16 -12.24 1.01 -7.09
CA VAL A 16 -11.36 0.34 -6.13
C VAL A 16 -10.23 -0.40 -6.83
N SER A 17 -10.49 -1.01 -7.99
CA SER A 17 -9.48 -1.70 -8.80
C SER A 17 -8.40 -0.73 -9.29
N ASP A 18 -8.80 0.44 -9.78
CA ASP A 18 -7.86 1.49 -10.21
C ASP A 18 -7.03 2.03 -9.05
N TRP A 19 -7.65 2.21 -7.88
CA TRP A 19 -6.93 2.59 -6.66
C TRP A 19 -5.94 1.51 -6.23
N TYR A 20 -6.31 0.23 -6.31
CA TYR A 20 -5.43 -0.88 -5.99
C TYR A 20 -4.25 -0.97 -6.97
N LEU A 21 -4.51 -0.82 -8.27
CA LEU A 21 -3.48 -0.77 -9.32
C LEU A 21 -2.46 0.35 -9.05
N ARG A 22 -2.93 1.54 -8.65
CA ARG A 22 -2.03 2.64 -8.25
C ARG A 22 -1.12 2.25 -7.09
N ASN A 23 -1.64 1.58 -6.07
CA ASN A 23 -0.82 1.15 -4.92
C ASN A 23 0.16 0.03 -5.29
N LEU A 24 -0.21 -0.89 -6.21
CA LEU A 24 0.74 -1.87 -6.76
C LEU A 24 1.90 -1.19 -7.51
N ALA A 25 1.61 -0.15 -8.30
CA ALA A 25 2.65 0.61 -8.99
C ALA A 25 3.59 1.32 -8.00
N ILE A 26 3.04 1.93 -6.94
CA ILE A 26 3.84 2.54 -5.86
C ILE A 26 4.72 1.48 -5.18
N TYR A 27 4.15 0.32 -4.83
CA TYR A 27 4.89 -0.77 -4.20
C TYR A 27 6.04 -1.27 -5.09
N SER A 28 5.80 -1.47 -6.40
CA SER A 28 6.86 -1.81 -7.35
C SER A 28 8.00 -0.79 -7.33
N ASN A 29 7.67 0.50 -7.31
CA ASN A 29 8.69 1.55 -7.23
C ASN A 29 9.47 1.51 -5.90
N ILE A 30 8.83 1.18 -4.79
CA ILE A 30 9.51 1.02 -3.49
C ILE A 30 10.51 -0.14 -3.59
N ILE A 31 10.07 -1.32 -4.02
CA ILE A 31 10.93 -2.52 -4.09
C ILE A 31 12.11 -2.31 -5.04
N ASN A 32 11.92 -1.61 -6.16
CA ASN A 32 13.00 -1.32 -7.11
C ASN A 32 14.03 -0.30 -6.61
N GLN A 33 13.77 0.38 -5.48
CA GLN A 33 14.68 1.36 -4.89
C GLN A 33 15.36 0.85 -3.61
N VAL A 34 14.91 -0.27 -3.07
CA VAL A 34 15.49 -0.87 -1.85
C VAL A 34 16.56 -1.87 -2.24
N GLU A 35 17.76 -1.68 -1.70
CA GLU A 35 18.87 -2.59 -1.87
C GLU A 35 19.01 -3.53 -0.65
N PRO A 36 19.56 -4.75 -0.81
CA PRO A 36 19.81 -5.66 0.32
C PRO A 36 20.72 -5.08 1.42
N SER A 37 21.49 -4.03 1.11
CA SER A 37 22.31 -3.31 2.08
C SER A 37 21.53 -2.31 2.94
N ASP A 38 20.31 -1.95 2.56
CA ASP A 38 19.49 -0.99 3.27
C ASP A 38 18.95 -1.60 4.56
N LYS A 39 19.35 -1.01 5.69
CA LYS A 39 18.93 -1.48 7.02
C LYS A 39 17.58 -0.92 7.46
N TYR A 40 17.27 0.30 7.03
CA TYR A 40 16.05 1.00 7.41
C TYR A 40 15.51 1.77 6.20
N VAL A 41 14.24 1.55 5.89
CA VAL A 41 13.52 2.25 4.82
C VAL A 41 12.36 3.00 5.45
N ILE A 42 12.30 4.33 5.25
CA ILE A 42 11.22 5.17 5.76
C ILE A 42 10.30 5.54 4.61
N LEU A 43 9.01 5.24 4.76
CA LEU A 43 7.98 5.55 3.77
C LEU A 43 7.07 6.67 4.29
N ILE A 44 6.88 7.71 3.47
CA ILE A 44 6.00 8.85 3.78
C ILE A 44 4.93 8.94 2.70
N PHE A 45 3.69 8.56 3.05
CA PHE A 45 2.55 8.56 2.14
C PHE A 45 1.29 9.07 2.81
N GLY A 46 0.34 9.55 2.00
CA GLY A 46 -0.98 9.92 2.49
C GLY A 46 -1.74 8.72 3.08
N GLN A 47 -2.58 8.96 4.09
CA GLN A 47 -3.32 7.92 4.82
C GLN A 47 -4.13 6.96 3.93
N GLY A 48 -4.57 7.43 2.76
CA GLY A 48 -5.31 6.62 1.78
C GLY A 48 -4.46 5.62 0.98
N HIS A 49 -3.15 5.53 1.22
CA HIS A 49 -2.27 4.53 0.60
C HIS A 49 -1.72 3.54 1.63
N VAL A 50 -1.54 4.01 2.87
CA VAL A 50 -0.89 3.27 3.95
C VAL A 50 -1.46 1.87 4.15
N PRO A 51 -2.79 1.63 4.22
CA PRO A 51 -3.31 0.29 4.49
C PRO A 51 -2.91 -0.75 3.44
N ILE A 52 -2.96 -0.40 2.16
CA ILE A 52 -2.62 -1.34 1.07
C ILE A 52 -1.12 -1.55 0.99
N LEU A 53 -0.32 -0.47 1.05
CA LEU A 53 1.14 -0.58 1.01
C LEU A 53 1.67 -1.36 2.21
N LYS A 54 1.12 -1.13 3.41
CA LYS A 54 1.44 -1.89 4.61
C LYS A 54 1.14 -3.37 4.41
N HIS A 55 -0.05 -3.71 3.91
CA HIS A 55 -0.40 -5.10 3.60
C HIS A 55 0.59 -5.76 2.62
N PHE A 56 1.01 -5.07 1.56
CA PHE A 56 1.98 -5.60 0.61
C PHE A 56 3.36 -5.85 1.23
N LEU A 57 3.82 -4.92 2.06
CA LEU A 57 5.12 -5.04 2.73
C LEU A 57 5.09 -6.12 3.82
N GLU A 58 4.02 -6.21 4.61
CA GLU A 58 3.84 -7.27 5.60
C GLU A 58 3.71 -8.67 4.98
N SER A 59 3.27 -8.75 3.71
CA SER A 59 3.20 -10.01 2.96
C SER A 59 4.51 -10.39 2.27
N ASN A 60 5.58 -9.59 2.45
CA ASN A 60 6.89 -9.83 1.86
C ASN A 60 7.90 -10.16 2.95
N ASP A 61 8.33 -11.42 3.01
CA ASP A 61 9.22 -11.96 4.05
C ASP A 61 10.59 -11.26 4.17
N ASN A 62 10.95 -10.41 3.20
CA ASN A 62 12.19 -9.62 3.25
C ASN A 62 12.08 -8.36 4.12
N PHE A 63 10.89 -8.00 4.59
CA PHE A 63 10.65 -6.77 5.35
C PHE A 63 10.05 -7.06 6.73
N ASP A 64 10.50 -6.32 7.73
CA ASP A 64 9.82 -6.21 9.03
C ASP A 64 9.16 -4.82 9.11
N VAL A 65 7.83 -4.78 9.14
CA VAL A 65 7.06 -3.54 9.06
C VAL A 65 6.70 -3.05 10.45
N VAL A 66 7.24 -1.90 10.84
CA VAL A 66 6.98 -1.27 12.14
C VAL A 66 6.29 0.08 12.00
N GLU A 67 5.47 0.43 12.98
CA GLU A 67 4.82 1.75 13.04
C GLU A 67 5.82 2.82 13.49
N LEU A 68 5.76 4.02 12.90
CA LEU A 68 6.70 5.09 13.26
C LEU A 68 6.68 5.42 14.77
N LYS A 69 5.51 5.35 15.40
CA LYS A 69 5.33 5.59 16.84
C LYS A 69 6.06 4.57 17.74
N SER A 70 6.42 3.39 17.24
CA SER A 70 7.16 2.40 18.04
C SER A 70 8.67 2.63 18.01
N VAL A 71 9.16 3.48 17.09
CA VAL A 71 10.60 3.77 16.93
C VAL A 71 10.99 5.19 17.32
N LEU A 72 10.05 6.15 17.22
CA LEU A 72 10.26 7.51 17.72
C LEU A 72 9.82 7.63 19.19
N LYS A 73 10.73 8.09 20.05
CA LYS A 73 10.48 8.44 21.46
C LYS A 73 10.14 9.91 21.61
#